data_AF-R6U7R6-F1
#
_entry.id   AF-R6U7R6-F1
#
_cell.length_a   1.000
_cell.length_b   1.000
_cell.length_c   1.000
_cell.angle_alpha   90.00
_cell.angle_beta   90.00
_cell.angle_gamma   90.00
#
_symmetry.space_group_name_H-M   'P 1'
#
loop_
_entity.id
_entity.type
_entity.pdbx_description
1 polymer ?
#
loop_
_entity_poly.entity_id
_entity_poly.type
_entity_poly.pdbx_seq_one_letter_code
_entity_poly.pdbx_strand_id
1 'polypeptide(L)' 'MMTHAYSPLYLNKASRAVGNMLHDAVVEFGMDGEDFLKRFIQSDIAEEIESGNPKYIAGKSGLELFLEVM' A
#
# COMPACT_ATOMS: atom_id res chain seq x y z
N MET A 1 1.14 -20.86 6.10
CA MET A 1 0.35 -19.62 6.30
C MET A 1 -0.87 -19.72 5.41
N MET A 2 -2.08 -19.56 5.96
CA MET A 2 -3.29 -19.45 5.13
C MET A 2 -3.43 -18.00 4.71
N THR A 3 -3.34 -17.74 3.42
CA THR A 3 -3.63 -16.42 2.86
C THR A 3 -5.14 -16.24 2.86
N HIS A 4 -5.66 -15.30 3.64
CA HIS A 4 -7.08 -14.97 3.64
C HIS A 4 -7.36 -13.93 2.56
N ALA A 5 -8.50 -14.07 1.88
CA ALA A 5 -8.97 -13.02 0.99
C ALA A 5 -9.29 -11.77 1.81
N TYR A 6 -8.95 -10.61 1.27
CA TYR A 6 -9.32 -9.31 1.84
C TYR A 6 -10.84 -9.23 1.99
N SER A 7 -11.31 -8.57 3.06
CA SER A 7 -12.75 -8.36 3.22
C SER A 7 -13.29 -7.50 2.06
N PRO A 8 -14.41 -7.90 1.42
CA PRO A 8 -15.05 -7.09 0.39
C PRO A 8 -15.41 -5.67 0.84
N LEU A 9 -15.58 -5.45 2.15
CA LEU A 9 -15.89 -4.15 2.74
C LEU A 9 -14.81 -3.09 2.50
N TYR A 10 -13.54 -3.50 2.44
CA TYR A 10 -12.43 -2.56 2.26
C TYR A 10 -11.51 -2.88 1.08
N LEU A 11 -11.73 -3.99 0.36
CA LEU A 11 -10.92 -4.37 -0.80
C LEU A 11 -10.72 -3.22 -1.80
N ASN A 12 -11.78 -2.52 -2.19
CA ASN A 12 -11.68 -1.40 -3.14
C ASN A 12 -10.77 -0.27 -2.62
N LYS A 13 -10.85 0.03 -1.33
CA LYS A 13 -10.04 1.08 -0.68
C LYS A 13 -8.57 0.64 -0.59
N ALA A 14 -8.32 -0.60 -0.18
CA ALA A 14 -6.98 -1.18 -0.15
C ALA A 14 -6.32 -1.15 -1.55
N SER A 15 -7.04 -1.60 -2.59
CA SER A 15 -6.53 -1.58 -3.96
C SER A 15 -6.19 -0.16 -4.44
N ARG A 16 -7.02 0.84 -4.10
CA ARG A 16 -6.74 2.24 -4.43
C ARG A 16 -5.53 2.79 -3.67
N ALA A 17 -5.41 2.51 -2.38
CA ALA A 17 -4.29 2.96 -1.56
C ALA A 17 -2.96 2.41 -2.09
N VAL A 18 -2.89 1.09 -2.33
CA VAL A 18 -1.69 0.45 -2.90
C VAL A 18 -1.41 0.97 -4.32
N GLY A 19 -2.44 1.12 -5.15
CA GLY A 19 -2.29 1.62 -6.52
C GLY A 19 -1.74 3.05 -6.58
N ASN A 20 -2.27 3.96 -5.75
CA ASN A 20 -1.79 5.34 -5.69
C ASN A 20 -0.36 5.42 -5.18
N MET A 21 -0.04 4.67 -4.11
CA MET A 21 1.31 4.61 -3.56
C MET A 21 2.32 4.06 -4.58
N LEU A 22 1.95 3.00 -5.33
CA LEU A 22 2.80 2.44 -6.39
C LEU A 22 2.95 3.41 -7.58
N HIS A 23 1.88 4.14 -7.92
CA HIS A 23 1.93 5.18 -8.94
C HIS A 23 2.94 6.27 -8.57
N ASP A 24 2.90 6.77 -7.34
CA ASP A 24 3.85 7.78 -6.87
C ASP A 24 5.29 7.24 -6.93
N ALA A 25 5.51 6.02 -6.44
CA ALA A 25 6.84 5.39 -6.48
C ALA A 25 7.41 5.30 -7.90
N VAL A 26 6.64 4.73 -8.84
CA VAL A 26 7.14 4.36 -10.18
C VAL A 26 7.06 5.52 -11.17
N VAL A 27 5.95 6.26 -11.17
CA VAL A 27 5.68 7.29 -12.18
C VAL A 27 6.22 8.64 -11.74
N GLU A 28 5.92 9.07 -10.50
CA GLU A 28 6.33 10.39 -10.02
C GLU A 28 7.80 10.43 -9.61
N PHE A 29 8.29 9.39 -8.91
CA PHE A 29 9.67 9.34 -8.40
C PHE A 29 10.62 8.44 -9.19
N GLY A 30 10.13 7.73 -10.23
CA GLY A 30 10.97 6.95 -11.13
C GLY A 30 11.68 5.75 -10.47
N MET A 31 11.15 5.24 -9.36
CA MET A 31 11.71 4.06 -8.69
C MET A 31 11.41 2.79 -9.48
N ASP A 32 12.32 1.81 -9.36
CA ASP A 32 12.02 0.47 -9.81
C ASP A 32 10.86 -0.12 -8.98
N GLY A 33 9.85 -0.65 -9.67
CA GLY A 33 8.63 -1.15 -9.03
C GLY A 33 8.86 -2.41 -8.20
N GLU A 34 9.82 -3.27 -8.60
CA GLU A 34 10.15 -4.47 -7.81
C GLU A 34 10.86 -4.07 -6.52
N ASP A 35 11.81 -3.13 -6.59
CA ASP A 35 12.50 -2.60 -5.42
C ASP A 35 11.55 -1.90 -4.45
N PHE A 36 10.61 -1.12 -4.98
CA PHE A 36 9.57 -0.50 -4.16
C PHE A 36 8.68 -1.56 -3.48
N LEU A 37 8.19 -2.55 -4.22
CA LEU A 37 7.31 -3.59 -3.66
C LEU A 37 8.02 -4.43 -2.59
N LYS A 38 9.32 -4.70 -2.73
CA LYS A 38 10.12 -5.36 -1.69
C LYS A 38 10.13 -4.56 -0.39
N ARG A 39 10.36 -3.24 -0.47
CA ARG A 39 10.31 -2.34 0.69
C ARG A 39 8.93 -2.30 1.32
N PHE A 40 7.90 -2.16 0.48
CA PHE A 40 6.50 -2.14 0.94
C PHE A 40 6.14 -3.41 1.71
N ILE A 41 6.42 -4.61 1.16
CA ILE A 41 6.10 -5.89 1.82
C ILE A 41 6.87 -6.06 3.15
N GLN A 42 8.06 -5.46 3.26
CA GLN A 42 8.87 -5.48 4.49
C GLN A 42 8.48 -4.39 5.50
N SER A 43 7.62 -3.45 5.11
CA SER A 43 7.13 -2.38 5.98
C SER A 43 5.93 -2.82 6.82
N ASP A 44 5.72 -2.17 7.96
CA ASP A 44 4.53 -2.38 8.79
C ASP A 44 3.22 -1.98 8.05
N ILE A 45 3.33 -1.16 6.99
CA ILE A 45 2.18 -0.70 6.21
C ILE A 45 1.47 -1.85 5.50
N ALA A 46 2.20 -2.89 5.08
CA ALA A 46 1.58 -4.04 4.42
C ALA A 46 0.56 -4.74 5.35
N GLU A 47 0.89 -4.90 6.63
CA GLU A 47 -0.01 -5.49 7.64
C GLU A 47 -1.19 -4.56 7.96
N GLU A 48 -0.95 -3.25 7.99
CA GLU A 48 -2.02 -2.24 8.17
C GLU A 48 -3.04 -2.25 7.01
N ILE A 49 -2.57 -2.44 5.78
CA ILE A 49 -3.43 -2.58 4.60
C ILE A 49 -4.13 -3.94 4.60
N GLU A 50 -3.43 -5.02 4.98
CA GLU A 50 -4.00 -6.36 5.11
C GLU A 50 -5.15 -6.38 6.12
N SER A 51 -4.98 -5.76 7.29
CA SER A 51 -6.01 -5.70 8.35
C SER A 51 -7.15 -4.72 8.03
N GLY A 52 -7.01 -3.90 6.99
CA GLY A 52 -8.00 -2.91 6.59
C GLY A 52 -8.06 -1.67 7.49
N ASN A 53 -6.94 -1.29 8.12
CA ASN A 53 -6.88 -0.12 9.00
C ASN A 53 -7.31 1.16 8.24
N PRO A 54 -8.42 1.83 8.65
CA PRO A 54 -8.95 3.02 7.98
C PRO A 54 -7.92 4.15 7.77
N LYS A 55 -6.94 4.30 8.69
CA LYS A 55 -5.86 5.28 8.57
C LYS A 55 -5.04 5.07 7.29
N TYR A 56 -4.78 3.82 6.92
CA TYR A 56 -3.91 3.45 5.80
C TYR A 56 -4.67 3.21 4.50
N ILE A 57 -5.92 2.71 4.56
CA ILE A 57 -6.71 2.44 3.34
C ILE A 57 -7.52 3.64 2.84
N ALA A 58 -7.70 4.69 3.67
CA ALA A 58 -8.53 5.84 3.33
C ALA A 58 -8.09 7.17 3.96
N GLY A 59 -7.27 7.14 5.01
CA GLY A 59 -6.86 8.33 5.75
C GLY A 59 -5.57 9.00 5.24
N LYS A 60 -4.84 8.36 4.33
CA LYS A 60 -3.58 8.86 3.75
C LYS A 60 -3.67 8.90 2.24
N SER A 61 -3.00 9.89 1.66
CA SER A 61 -2.73 9.97 0.22
C SER A 61 -1.69 8.92 -0.21
N GLY A 62 -1.58 8.68 -1.52
CA GLY A 62 -0.53 7.82 -2.08
C GLY A 62 0.86 8.29 -1.68
N LEU A 63 1.09 9.61 -1.73
CA LEU A 63 2.37 10.23 -1.42
C LEU A 63 2.75 10.04 0.06
N GLU A 64 1.80 10.21 0.98
CA GLU A 64 2.05 9.99 2.41
C GLU A 64 2.39 8.52 2.69
N LEU A 65 1.69 7.58 2.05
CA LEU A 65 1.99 6.15 2.19
C LEU A 65 3.36 5.82 1.60
N PHE A 66 3.67 6.35 0.42
CA PHE A 66 4.96 6.19 -0.25
C PHE A 66 6.10 6.66 0.65
N LEU A 67 6.00 7.87 1.20
CA LEU A 67 7.03 8.45 2.08
C LEU A 67 7.25 7.65 3.37
N GLU A 68 6.26 6.91 3.86
CA GLU A 68 6.38 6.07 5.06
C GLU A 68 6.97 4.69 4.77
N VAL A 69 6.89 4.21 3.51
CA VAL A 69 7.60 3.00 3.06
C VAL A 69 9.11 3.25 2.90
N MET A 70 9.50 4.48 2.59
CA MET A 70 10.88 4.86 2.26
C MET A 70 11.79 4.99 3.49
#